data_AF-A0A1V5HRU6-F1
#
_entry.id   AF-A0A1V5HRU6-F1
#
_cell.length_a   1.000
_cell.length_b   1.000
_cell.length_c   1.000
_cell.angle_alpha   90.00
_cell.angle_beta   90.00
_cell.angle_gamma   90.00
#
_symmetry.space_group_name_H-M   'P 1'
#
loop_
_entity.id
_entity.type
_entity.pdbx_description
1 polymer ?
#
loop_
_entity_poly.entity_id
_entity_poly.type
_entity_poly.pdbx_seq_one_letter_code
_entity_poly.pdbx_strand_id
1 'polypeptide(L)'
;MSPNEEILSSRERAVALLSSYEPLLTATQQKISDDYYKFDLSLSEIASQEKISRAAVSEALKTSIAKMEEFDNKLGLVEHDGILRKRVEEALKIKDEADRLAALELIGKDILHGI
;
A
#
# COMPACT_ATOMS: atom_id res chain seq x y z
N MET A 1 -14.68 17.47 5.00
CA MET A 1 -14.42 16.07 5.37
C MET A 1 -14.37 16.00 6.89
N SER A 2 -14.95 14.98 7.50
CA SER A 2 -14.92 14.83 8.96
C SER A 2 -13.53 14.36 9.43
N PRO A 3 -13.10 14.65 10.67
CA PRO A 3 -11.79 14.23 11.19
C PRO A 3 -11.56 12.71 11.11
N ASN A 4 -12.62 11.90 11.19
CA ASN A 4 -12.53 10.44 11.04
C ASN A 4 -12.27 10.01 9.59
N GLU A 5 -12.79 10.73 8.59
CA GLU A 5 -12.53 10.43 7.17
C GLU A 5 -11.08 10.77 6.78
N GLU A 6 -10.49 11.80 7.38
CA GLU A 6 -9.09 12.21 7.15
C GLU A 6 -8.09 11.21 7.75
N ILE A 7 -8.41 10.65 8.93
CA ILE A 7 -7.61 9.62 9.61
C ILE A 7 -7.72 8.26 8.90
N LEU A 8 -8.92 7.88 8.44
CA LEU A 8 -9.14 6.66 7.65
C LEU A 8 -8.37 6.72 6.32
N SER A 9 -8.45 7.86 5.62
CA SER A 9 -7.69 8.13 4.39
C SER A 9 -6.17 7.99 4.59
N SER A 10 -5.65 8.45 5.73
CA SER A 10 -4.22 8.38 6.05
C SER A 10 -3.72 6.93 6.28
N ARG A 11 -4.55 6.07 6.92
CA ARG A 11 -4.20 4.66 7.14
C ARG A 11 -4.31 3.84 5.86
N GLU A 12 -5.37 4.06 5.07
CA GLU A 12 -5.55 3.40 3.77
C GLU A 12 -4.40 3.72 2.81
N ARG A 13 -3.98 4.99 2.75
CA ARG A 13 -2.80 5.41 1.99
C ARG A 13 -1.54 4.70 2.45
N ALA A 14 -1.31 4.62 3.78
CA ALA A 14 -0.16 3.92 4.34
C ALA A 14 -0.13 2.43 3.96
N VAL A 15 -1.27 1.74 3.98
CA VAL A 15 -1.37 0.33 3.59
C VAL A 15 -1.10 0.13 2.10
N ALA A 16 -1.60 1.03 1.25
CA ALA A 16 -1.34 0.98 -0.20
C ALA A 16 0.15 1.21 -0.51
N LEU A 17 0.78 2.16 0.17
CA LEU A 17 2.22 2.41 0.07
C LEU A 17 3.04 1.19 0.51
N LEU A 18 2.70 0.59 1.66
CA LEU A 18 3.38 -0.63 2.13
C LEU A 18 3.26 -1.76 1.11
N SER A 19 2.06 -1.99 0.58
CA SER A 19 1.84 -3.04 -0.42
C SER A 19 2.68 -2.85 -1.69
N SER A 20 3.08 -1.61 -1.98
CA SER A 20 3.84 -1.25 -3.19
C SER A 20 5.34 -1.11 -2.96
N TYR A 21 5.77 -0.69 -1.76
CA TYR A 21 7.14 -0.23 -1.50
C TYR A 21 7.79 -0.81 -0.25
N GLU A 22 7.12 -1.68 0.50
CA GLU A 22 7.67 -2.30 1.73
C GLU A 22 9.09 -2.88 1.55
N PRO A 23 9.43 -3.60 0.46
CA PRO A 23 10.78 -4.14 0.26
C PRO A 23 11.90 -3.09 0.19
N LEU A 24 11.57 -1.81 -0.05
CA LEU A 24 12.54 -0.72 -0.12
C LEU A 24 12.89 -0.12 1.25
N LEU A 25 12.15 -0.49 2.29
CA LEU A 25 12.44 -0.11 3.67
C LEU A 25 13.56 -0.97 4.27
N THR A 26 14.17 -0.50 5.37
CA THR A 26 15.09 -1.37 6.13
C THR A 26 14.32 -2.46 6.86
N ALA A 27 14.98 -3.58 7.20
CA ALA A 27 14.33 -4.69 7.90
C ALA A 27 13.60 -4.26 9.19
N THR A 28 14.18 -3.33 9.97
CA THR A 28 13.53 -2.76 11.17
C THR A 28 12.31 -1.93 10.82
N GLN A 29 12.38 -1.11 9.77
CA GLN A 29 11.25 -0.30 9.30
C GLN A 29 10.10 -1.17 8.78
N GLN A 30 10.41 -2.25 8.04
CA GLN A 30 9.44 -3.25 7.59
C GLN A 30 8.75 -3.90 8.78
N LYS A 31 9.52 -4.46 9.73
CA LYS A 31 8.97 -5.12 10.91
C LYS A 31 8.04 -4.20 11.71
N ILE A 32 8.48 -2.98 12.02
CA ILE A 32 7.66 -2.02 12.77
C ILE A 32 6.39 -1.64 12.00
N SER A 33 6.47 -1.49 10.68
CA SER A 33 5.31 -1.18 9.84
C SER A 33 4.32 -2.34 9.80
N ASP A 34 4.80 -3.57 9.68
CA ASP A 34 3.97 -4.78 9.68
C ASP A 34 3.26 -4.99 11.00
N ASP A 35 3.99 -4.89 12.10
CA ASP A 35 3.44 -4.98 13.45
C ASP A 35 2.29 -3.98 13.64
N TYR A 36 2.43 -2.75 13.13
CA TYR A 36 1.40 -1.71 13.28
C TYR A 36 0.23 -1.81 12.28
N TYR A 37 0.51 -2.03 10.99
CA TYR A 37 -0.50 -1.94 9.93
C TYR A 37 -1.13 -3.28 9.55
N LYS A 38 -0.40 -4.40 9.69
CA LYS A 38 -0.88 -5.75 9.35
C LYS A 38 -1.36 -6.54 10.56
N PHE A 39 -0.68 -6.38 11.70
CA PHE A 39 -0.95 -7.17 12.92
C PHE A 39 -1.68 -6.38 14.01
N ASP A 40 -1.97 -5.09 13.78
CA ASP A 40 -2.71 -4.20 14.70
C ASP A 40 -2.10 -4.07 16.10
N LEU A 41 -0.77 -4.22 16.23
CA LEU A 41 -0.09 -3.96 17.50
C LEU A 41 -0.07 -2.45 17.78
N SER A 42 -0.29 -2.11 19.04
CA SER A 42 -0.12 -0.75 19.53
C SER A 42 1.35 -0.34 19.57
N LEU A 43 1.62 0.97 19.51
CA LEU A 43 3.00 1.49 19.62
C LEU A 43 3.71 1.05 20.91
N SER A 44 2.97 0.81 21.99
CA SER A 44 3.51 0.34 23.26
C SER A 44 3.91 -1.14 23.21
N GLU A 45 3.12 -1.97 22.53
CA GLU A 45 3.44 -3.38 22.32
C GLU A 45 4.69 -3.53 21.44
N ILE A 46 4.76 -2.78 20.34
CA ILE A 46 5.92 -2.77 19.45
C ILE A 46 7.16 -2.27 20.19
N ALA A 47 7.04 -1.18 20.95
CA ALA A 47 8.15 -0.63 21.74
C ALA A 47 8.72 -1.66 22.73
N SER A 48 7.84 -2.42 23.38
CA SER A 48 8.22 -3.50 24.31
C SER A 48 8.96 -4.64 23.59
N GLN A 49 8.44 -5.09 22.44
CA GLN A 49 9.03 -6.17 21.63
C GLN A 49 10.41 -5.79 21.07
N GLU A 50 10.51 -4.59 20.50
CA GLU A 50 11.74 -4.06 19.89
C GLU A 50 12.73 -3.49 20.91
N LYS A 51 12.34 -3.38 22.19
CA LYS A 51 13.13 -2.78 23.28
C LYS A 51 13.57 -1.34 22.97
N ILE A 52 12.69 -0.56 22.36
CA ILE A 52 12.90 0.86 22.04
C ILE A 52 11.81 1.71 22.70
N SER A 53 11.93 3.04 22.61
CA SER A 53 10.89 3.92 23.15
C SER A 53 9.66 3.96 22.23
N ARG A 54 8.48 4.22 22.80
CA ARG A 54 7.26 4.48 22.02
C ARG A 54 7.43 5.63 21.01
N ALA A 55 8.24 6.63 21.37
CA ALA A 55 8.58 7.73 20.46
C ALA A 55 9.43 7.25 19.27
N ALA A 56 10.38 6.35 19.50
CA ALA A 56 11.18 5.75 18.43
C ALA A 56 10.33 4.90 17.47
N VAL A 57 9.34 4.16 17.96
CA VAL A 57 8.37 3.45 17.10
C VAL A 57 7.59 4.44 16.23
N SER A 58 7.06 5.51 16.83
CA SER A 58 6.30 6.52 16.10
C SER A 58 7.13 7.21 15.01
N GLU A 59 8.40 7.51 15.30
CA GLU A 59 9.31 8.11 14.33
C GLU A 59 9.69 7.11 13.22
N ALA A 60 9.89 5.84 13.56
CA ALA A 60 10.14 4.79 12.57
C ALA A 60 8.96 4.65 11.59
N LEU A 61 7.72 4.66 12.06
CA LEU A 61 6.53 4.64 11.20
C LEU A 61 6.49 5.89 10.30
N LYS A 62 6.63 7.07 10.89
CA LYS A 62 6.59 8.35 10.16
C LYS A 62 7.64 8.42 9.04
N THR A 63 8.88 8.05 9.36
CA THR A 63 9.98 8.06 8.38
C THR A 63 9.83 6.99 7.31
N SER A 64 9.20 5.85 7.62
CA SER A 64 8.88 4.81 6.63
C SER A 64 7.86 5.31 5.62
N ILE A 65 6.75 5.89 6.09
CA ILE A 65 5.73 6.48 5.21
C ILE A 65 6.32 7.59 4.34
N ALA A 66 7.10 8.51 4.92
CA ALA A 66 7.70 9.62 4.16
C ALA A 66 8.62 9.12 3.02
N LYS A 67 9.40 8.06 3.25
CA LYS A 67 10.23 7.44 2.21
C LYS A 67 9.39 6.81 1.10
N MET A 68 8.34 6.07 1.46
CA MET A 68 7.47 5.43 0.47
C MET A 68 6.68 6.46 -0.35
N GLU A 69 6.25 7.57 0.27
CA GLU A 69 5.68 8.71 -0.46
C GLU A 69 6.69 9.31 -1.45
N GLU A 70 7.97 9.41 -1.09
CA GLU A 70 9.00 9.87 -2.03
C GLU A 70 9.17 8.92 -3.22
N PHE A 71 9.11 7.61 -2.98
CA PHE A 71 9.12 6.62 -4.06
C PHE A 71 7.87 6.72 -4.94
N ASP A 72 6.69 6.86 -4.33
CA ASP A 72 5.43 6.96 -5.07
C ASP A 72 5.33 8.22 -5.90
N ASN A 73 5.84 9.35 -5.41
CA ASN A 73 5.92 10.58 -6.20
C ASN A 73 6.79 10.43 -7.46
N LYS A 74 7.73 9.46 -7.48
CA LYS A 74 8.60 9.20 -8.64
C LYS A 74 8.08 8.08 -9.54
N LEU A 75 7.43 7.07 -8.96
CA LEU A 75 7.08 5.82 -9.63
C LEU A 75 5.58 5.66 -9.88
N GLY A 76 4.72 6.31 -9.09
CA GLY A 76 3.27 6.29 -9.25
C GLY A 76 2.61 4.91 -9.11
N LEU A 77 3.26 3.94 -8.44
CA LEU A 77 2.78 2.56 -8.43
C LEU A 77 1.44 2.41 -7.70
N VAL A 78 1.16 3.22 -6.67
CA VAL A 78 -0.12 3.14 -5.95
C VAL A 78 -1.29 3.54 -6.86
N GLU A 79 -1.13 4.62 -7.63
CA GLU A 79 -2.14 5.05 -8.60
C GLU A 79 -2.30 4.00 -9.71
N HIS A 80 -1.18 3.50 -10.25
CA HIS A 80 -1.18 2.49 -11.30
C HIS A 80 -1.89 1.20 -10.85
N ASP A 81 -1.61 0.71 -9.64
CA ASP A 81 -2.30 -0.46 -9.05
C ASP A 81 -3.80 -0.21 -8.89
N GLY A 82 -4.19 0.99 -8.45
CA GLY A 82 -5.60 1.39 -8.34
C GLY A 82 -6.34 1.38 -9.69
N ILE A 83 -5.72 1.94 -10.73
CA ILE A 83 -6.26 1.92 -12.10
C ILE A 83 -6.39 0.47 -12.59
N LEU A 84 -5.35 -0.33 -12.39
CA LEU A 84 -5.35 -1.72 -12.84
C LEU A 84 -6.45 -2.54 -12.16
N ARG A 85 -6.59 -2.43 -10.83
CA ARG A 85 -7.66 -3.09 -10.07
C ARG A 85 -9.03 -2.72 -10.62
N LYS A 86 -9.28 -1.43 -10.84
CA LYS A 86 -10.55 -0.95 -11.38
C LYS A 86 -10.84 -1.54 -12.76
N ARG A 87 -9.85 -1.58 -13.65
CA ARG A 87 -9.98 -2.20 -14.98
C ARG A 87 -10.32 -3.68 -14.89
N VAL A 88 -9.68 -4.41 -13.97
CA VAL A 88 -9.97 -5.83 -13.72
C VAL A 88 -11.39 -6.00 -13.18
N GLU A 89 -11.81 -5.20 -12.21
CA GLU A 89 -13.18 -5.25 -11.66
C GLU A 89 -14.24 -4.95 -12.73
N GLU A 90 -13.99 -3.99 -13.61
CA GLU A 90 -14.86 -3.67 -14.74
C GLU A 90 -14.93 -4.83 -15.73
N ALA A 91 -13.79 -5.44 -16.07
CA ALA A 91 -13.75 -6.63 -16.92
C ALA A 91 -14.55 -7.79 -16.32
N LEU A 92 -14.43 -8.04 -15.00
CA LEU A 92 -15.15 -9.11 -14.32
C LEU A 92 -16.68 -8.91 -14.29
N LYS A 93 -17.17 -7.66 -14.44
CA LYS A 93 -18.61 -7.36 -14.54
C LYS A 93 -19.19 -7.62 -15.93
N ILE A 94 -18.35 -7.86 -16.95
CA ILE A 94 -18.80 -8.19 -18.30
C ILE A 94 -19.45 -9.58 -18.29
N LYS A 95 -20.70 -9.64 -18.77
CA LYS A 95 -21.50 -10.88 -18.79
C LYS A 95 -21.13 -11.81 -19.93
N ASP A 96 -20.81 -11.23 -21.09
CA ASP A 96 -20.36 -12.00 -22.25
C ASP A 96 -18.94 -12.51 -22.01
N GLU A 97 -18.72 -13.80 -22.20
CA GLU A 97 -17.44 -14.44 -21.89
C GLU A 97 -16.34 -14.02 -22.87
N ALA A 98 -16.67 -13.83 -24.15
CA ALA A 98 -15.71 -13.42 -25.16
C ALA A 98 -15.25 -11.98 -24.93
N ASP A 99 -16.18 -11.07 -24.65
CA ASP A 99 -15.87 -9.68 -24.31
C ASP A 99 -15.04 -9.57 -23.01
N ARG A 100 -15.38 -10.38 -22.00
CA ARG A 100 -14.60 -10.43 -20.75
C ARG A 100 -13.18 -10.92 -20.97
N LEU A 101 -13.01 -11.98 -21.76
CA LEU A 101 -11.69 -12.52 -22.08
C LEU A 101 -10.86 -11.49 -22.85
N ALA A 102 -11.45 -10.84 -23.86
CA ALA A 102 -10.78 -9.78 -24.62
C ALA A 102 -10.33 -8.60 -23.73
N ALA A 103 -11.17 -8.17 -22.77
CA ALA A 103 -10.81 -7.12 -21.83
C ALA A 103 -9.64 -7.52 -20.91
N LEU A 104 -9.65 -8.74 -20.38
CA LEU A 104 -8.55 -9.26 -19.55
C LEU A 104 -7.25 -9.44 -20.35
N GLU A 105 -7.34 -9.86 -21.61
CA GLU A 105 -6.16 -9.95 -22.49
C GLU A 105 -5.52 -8.59 -22.76
N LEU A 106 -6.33 -7.54 -22.98
CA LEU A 106 -5.83 -6.18 -23.14
C LEU A 106 -5.12 -5.69 -21.87
N ILE A 107 -5.73 -5.92 -20.71
CA ILE A 107 -5.11 -5.59 -19.42
C ILE A 107 -3.78 -6.33 -19.25
N GLY A 108 -3.76 -7.64 -19.55
CA GLY A 108 -2.54 -8.45 -19.47
C GLY A 108 -1.44 -7.95 -20.41
N LYS A 109 -1.79 -7.52 -21.62
CA LYS A 109 -0.83 -6.90 -22.56
C LYS A 109 -0.25 -5.61 -21.99
N ASP A 110 -1.07 -4.73 -21.42
CA ASP A 110 -0.56 -3.46 -20.87
C ASP A 110 0.42 -3.68 -19.71
N ILE A 111 0.16 -4.67 -18.84
CA ILE A 111 1.10 -5.04 -17.76
C ILE A 111 2.40 -5.61 -18.33
N LEU A 112 2.31 -6.49 -19.33
CA LEU A 112 3.49 -7.14 -19.92
C LEU A 112 4.36 -6.18 -20.73
N HIS A 113 3.79 -5.11 -21.29
CA HIS A 113 4.52 -4.12 -22.08
C HIS A 113 4.85 -2.84 -21.29
N GLY A 114 4.40 -2.73 -20.04
CA GLY A 114 4.51 -1.53 -19.22
C GLY A 114 5.22 -1.76 -17.88
N ILE A 115 6.56 -1.76 -17.93
CA ILE A 115 7.52 -1.00 -17.09
C ILE A 115 8.73 -0.72 -17.97
#